data_AF-A0A099P6E9-F1
#
_entry.id   AF-A0A099P6E9-F1
#
_cell.length_a   1.000
_cell.length_b   1.000
_cell.length_c   1.000
_cell.angle_alpha   90.00
_cell.angle_beta   90.00
_cell.angle_gamma   90.00
#
_symmetry.space_group_name_H-M   'P 1'
#
loop_
_entity.id
_entity.type
_entity.pdbx_description
1 polymer ?
#
loop_
_entity_poly.entity_id
_entity_poly.type
_entity_poly.pdbx_seq_one_letter_code
_entity_poly.pdbx_strand_id
1 'polypeptide(L)'
;MKVAIEGCCHGCLDNIYKSIENKEVELLIICGDFQSVRNDADLQSMSVPEKYKMMGDFQDYYMGKKKAPVFTIFIGGNHESSSYLEELKYGGFVAPRIYYMGRSSVVWYKGLRIGGLSGVYHKNNFMKLSQEKYSFPLNPSSLRSIYHYRKDDYFKLKLLGEANNMIMLTHDWPEGIYNYGDVRQLLKLKPFFKQDIQKRDLGSPFTMSLLSTLRPNYWFSAHLHTKFSAFVDWNVGTAVPKKRRDVDLETKADIAKRVKFDDVKPSCETDLKTSSNPTVEVRSTKTEKLSNKMDDGEILLDMDDEEENQINEDEIILEVKDDYTEKKKEKRQEPKLLKPTHFLALDKCLPRRKYMEVIDIPLSDINHASNKDEMKPFYYDTEYISSFKVIESCKEKLNMLTVEEILYPPLNLYEDTTECLI
;
A
#
# COMPACT_ATOMS: atom_id res chain seq x y z
N MET A 1 13.91 17.55 1.31
CA MET A 1 13.33 17.75 2.65
C MET A 1 13.59 16.50 3.45
N LYS A 2 14.02 16.62 4.70
CA LYS A 2 14.36 15.47 5.53
C LYS A 2 13.12 14.97 6.28
N VAL A 3 12.59 13.82 5.86
CA VAL A 3 11.31 13.28 6.34
C VAL A 3 11.55 11.99 7.13
N ALA A 4 10.97 11.87 8.31
CA ALA A 4 10.89 10.60 9.03
C ALA A 4 9.58 9.89 8.69
N ILE A 5 9.68 8.63 8.28
CA ILE A 5 8.55 7.73 8.06
C ILE A 5 8.50 6.74 9.22
N GLU A 6 7.32 6.56 9.82
CA GLU A 6 7.06 5.64 10.94
C GLU A 6 5.92 4.69 10.55
N GLY A 7 5.99 3.44 11.02
CA GLY A 7 5.03 2.39 10.71
C GLY A 7 3.76 2.45 11.54
N CYS A 8 3.80 1.78 12.69
CA CYS A 8 2.67 1.63 13.62
C CYS A 8 3.02 2.21 14.99
N CYS A 9 2.44 3.37 15.31
CA CYS A 9 2.81 4.16 16.48
C CYS A 9 2.41 3.51 17.82
N HIS A 10 1.20 2.93 17.88
CA HIS A 10 0.56 2.38 19.08
C HIS A 10 0.55 3.33 20.31
N GLY A 11 0.44 4.64 20.07
CA GLY A 11 0.44 5.65 21.12
C GLY A 11 1.81 5.95 21.75
N CYS A 12 2.90 5.35 21.27
CA CYS A 12 4.28 5.53 21.77
C CYS A 12 4.95 6.83 21.27
N LEU A 13 4.23 7.95 21.24
CA LEU A 13 4.69 9.21 20.65
C LEU A 13 5.95 9.77 21.31
N ASP A 14 6.12 9.66 22.63
CA ASP A 14 7.31 10.13 23.34
C ASP A 14 8.57 9.41 22.81
N ASN A 15 8.49 8.11 22.59
CA ASN A 15 9.58 7.29 22.05
C ASN A 15 9.88 7.64 20.59
N ILE A 16 8.84 7.82 19.77
CA ILE A 16 8.95 8.22 18.36
C ILE A 16 9.63 9.58 18.23
N TYR A 17 9.17 10.59 18.97
CA TYR A 17 9.77 11.92 18.95
C TYR A 17 11.21 11.93 19.49
N LYS A 18 11.51 11.17 20.54
CA LYS A 18 12.88 10.99 21.03
C LYS A 18 13.78 10.29 20.01
N SER A 19 13.23 9.40 19.18
CA SER A 19 14.00 8.69 18.14
C SER A 19 14.37 9.57 16.93
N ILE A 20 13.75 10.74 16.74
CA ILE A 20 14.14 11.75 15.73
C ILE A 20 14.91 12.94 16.29
N GLU A 21 15.13 12.97 17.60
CA GLU A 21 15.94 14.00 18.26
C GLU A 21 17.35 14.05 17.64
N ASN A 22 17.85 15.25 17.35
CA ASN A 22 19.13 15.51 16.66
C ASN A 22 19.25 14.97 15.22
N LYS A 23 18.16 14.57 14.54
CA LYS A 23 18.19 14.10 13.14
C LYS A 23 17.78 15.14 12.09
N GLU A 24 17.56 16.41 12.47
CA GLU A 24 17.16 17.51 11.57
C GLU A 24 15.87 17.25 10.76
N VAL A 25 14.95 16.44 11.30
CA VAL A 25 13.72 16.04 10.60
C VAL A 25 12.74 17.23 10.53
N GLU A 26 12.28 17.56 9.33
CA GLU A 26 11.33 18.66 9.07
C GLU A 26 9.86 18.23 9.13
N LEU A 27 9.61 16.95 8.85
CA LEU A 27 8.29 16.31 8.79
C LEU A 27 8.37 14.88 9.32
N LEU A 28 7.47 14.51 10.22
CA LEU A 28 7.18 13.13 10.60
C LEU A 28 5.89 12.67 9.91
N ILE A 29 5.92 11.48 9.31
CA ILE A 29 4.76 10.80 8.74
C ILE A 29 4.56 9.48 9.50
N ILE A 30 3.37 9.27 10.07
CA ILE A 30 2.97 8.01 10.73
C ILE A 30 1.95 7.28 9.84
N CYS A 31 2.24 6.01 9.52
CA CYS A 31 1.44 5.20 8.60
C CYS A 31 0.26 4.46 9.29
N GLY A 32 0.01 4.73 10.58
CA GLY A 32 -1.25 4.42 11.28
C GLY A 32 -1.07 3.75 12.63
N ASP A 33 -2.18 3.22 13.16
CA ASP A 33 -2.32 2.81 14.57
C ASP A 33 -1.79 3.90 15.52
N PHE A 34 -2.18 5.15 15.26
CA PHE A 34 -1.72 6.33 15.98
C PHE A 34 -2.24 6.35 17.43
N GLN A 35 -3.45 5.84 17.66
CA GLN A 35 -4.12 5.79 18.97
C GLN A 35 -4.27 7.19 19.60
N SER A 36 -5.01 8.08 18.92
CA SER A 36 -5.31 9.46 19.34
C SER A 36 -6.29 9.55 20.53
N VAL A 37 -6.03 8.83 21.61
CA VAL A 37 -6.94 8.72 22.77
C VAL A 37 -6.89 9.98 23.64
N ARG A 38 -8.01 10.72 23.71
CA ARG A 38 -8.14 11.90 24.60
C ARG A 38 -8.48 11.51 26.04
N ASN A 39 -9.25 10.44 26.24
CA ASN A 39 -9.87 10.05 27.51
C ASN A 39 -10.40 8.60 27.46
N ASP A 40 -11.01 8.10 28.54
CA ASP A 40 -11.52 6.73 28.63
C ASP A 40 -12.68 6.41 27.66
N ALA A 41 -13.51 7.38 27.27
CA ALA A 41 -14.58 7.16 26.29
C ALA A 41 -14.00 6.95 24.88
N ASP A 42 -12.99 7.73 24.51
CA ASP A 42 -12.16 7.51 23.32
C ASP A 42 -11.49 6.12 23.37
N LEU A 43 -10.96 5.71 24.53
CA LEU A 43 -10.31 4.40 24.71
C LEU A 43 -11.29 3.24 24.52
N GLN A 44 -12.55 3.41 24.93
CA GLN A 44 -13.62 2.45 24.66
C GLN A 44 -14.09 2.44 23.19
N SER A 45 -13.80 3.51 22.42
CA SER A 45 -13.98 3.53 20.96
C SER A 45 -12.86 2.84 20.16
N MET A 46 -11.87 2.24 20.84
CA MET A 46 -10.76 1.54 20.20
C MET A 46 -11.06 0.05 20.00
N SER A 47 -10.86 -0.45 18.77
CA SER A 47 -11.04 -1.87 18.41
C SER A 47 -9.85 -2.74 18.85
N VAL A 48 -9.54 -2.73 20.15
CA VAL A 48 -8.46 -3.49 20.80
C VAL A 48 -9.06 -4.35 21.93
N PRO A 49 -8.63 -5.63 22.12
CA PRO A 49 -9.06 -6.45 23.26
C PRO A 49 -8.75 -5.79 24.60
N GLU A 50 -9.69 -5.81 25.54
CA GLU A 50 -9.67 -4.97 26.75
C GLU A 50 -8.34 -4.98 27.52
N LYS A 51 -7.73 -6.15 27.69
CA LYS A 51 -6.42 -6.35 28.36
C LYS A 51 -5.21 -5.69 27.68
N TYR A 52 -5.39 -5.09 26.50
CA TYR A 52 -4.37 -4.38 25.74
C TYR A 52 -4.73 -2.91 25.49
N LYS A 53 -5.90 -2.43 25.95
CA LYS A 53 -6.25 -1.01 25.88
C LYS A 53 -5.35 -0.21 26.84
N MET A 54 -4.71 0.84 26.32
CA MET A 54 -3.87 1.77 27.07
C MET A 54 -4.10 3.19 26.55
N MET A 55 -4.03 4.20 27.42
CA MET A 55 -4.22 5.61 27.05
C MET A 55 -3.15 6.12 26.08
N GLY A 56 -1.92 5.62 26.19
CA GLY A 56 -0.77 6.08 25.39
C GLY A 56 -0.34 7.51 25.74
N ASP A 57 0.64 8.03 24.99
CA ASP A 57 1.25 9.34 25.27
C ASP A 57 0.39 10.52 24.78
N PHE A 58 -0.56 10.28 23.86
CA PHE A 58 -1.25 11.34 23.11
C PHE A 58 -2.05 12.32 23.97
N GLN A 59 -2.64 11.88 25.08
CA GLN A 59 -3.42 12.74 25.97
C GLN A 59 -2.63 13.97 26.44
N ASP A 60 -1.32 13.85 26.69
CA ASP A 60 -0.47 14.97 27.10
C ASP A 60 -0.27 16.01 25.98
N TYR A 61 -0.25 15.57 24.71
CA TYR A 61 -0.17 16.44 23.54
C TYR A 61 -1.51 17.13 23.27
N TYR A 62 -2.62 16.40 23.43
CA TYR A 62 -3.98 16.96 23.33
C TYR A 62 -4.24 18.03 24.40
N MET A 63 -3.86 17.76 25.66
CA MET A 63 -3.98 18.70 26.78
C MET A 63 -2.93 19.83 26.75
N GLY A 64 -2.02 19.85 25.77
CA GLY A 64 -0.96 20.87 25.65
C GLY A 64 0.14 20.82 26.71
N LYS A 65 0.21 19.76 27.53
CA LYS A 65 1.33 19.53 28.47
C LYS A 65 2.63 19.25 27.72
N LYS A 66 2.51 18.55 26.58
CA LYS A 66 3.58 18.30 25.60
C LYS A 66 3.22 18.98 24.27
N LYS A 67 4.23 19.21 23.44
CA LYS A 67 4.09 19.78 22.09
C LYS A 67 4.97 18.98 21.12
N ALA A 68 4.46 18.67 19.92
CA ALA A 68 5.25 17.95 18.94
C ALA A 68 6.48 18.77 18.50
N PRO A 69 7.71 18.21 18.53
CA PRO A 69 8.93 18.93 18.16
C PRO A 69 9.03 19.17 16.64
N VAL A 70 8.39 18.32 15.84
CA VAL A 70 8.30 18.39 14.37
C VAL A 70 6.83 18.50 13.94
N PHE A 71 6.57 18.97 12.71
CA PHE A 71 5.23 18.82 12.13
C PHE A 71 4.98 17.34 11.85
N THR A 72 3.81 16.83 12.27
CA THR A 72 3.47 15.41 12.20
C THR A 72 2.19 15.23 11.40
N ILE A 73 2.22 14.41 10.35
CA ILE A 73 1.06 14.00 9.55
C ILE A 73 0.81 12.51 9.82
N PHE A 74 -0.44 12.10 9.96
CA PHE A 74 -0.79 10.68 10.07
C PHE A 74 -2.08 10.30 9.35
N ILE A 75 -2.11 9.07 8.84
CA ILE A 75 -3.33 8.35 8.46
C ILE A 75 -3.75 7.45 9.63
N GLY A 76 -5.02 7.05 9.67
CA GLY A 76 -5.51 6.09 10.67
C GLY A 76 -5.17 4.66 10.30
N GLY A 77 -4.91 3.81 11.30
CA GLY A 77 -4.83 2.35 11.16
C GLY A 77 -6.15 1.66 11.51
N ASN A 78 -6.05 0.50 12.16
CA ASN A 78 -7.21 -0.26 12.65
C ASN A 78 -7.33 -0.26 14.20
N HIS A 79 -6.28 0.16 14.91
CA HIS A 79 -6.28 0.36 16.35
C HIS A 79 -6.30 1.87 16.65
N GLU A 80 -7.47 2.50 16.53
CA GLU A 80 -7.62 3.96 16.61
C GLU A 80 -8.73 4.40 17.58
N SER A 81 -8.63 5.65 18.06
CA SER A 81 -9.73 6.36 18.73
C SER A 81 -10.82 6.67 17.69
N SER A 82 -11.67 5.67 17.43
CA SER A 82 -12.47 5.62 16.20
C SER A 82 -13.66 6.58 16.23
N SER A 83 -14.15 6.98 17.41
CA SER A 83 -15.09 8.10 17.51
C SER A 83 -14.41 9.42 17.14
N TYR A 84 -13.22 9.70 17.68
CA TYR A 84 -12.53 10.96 17.48
C TYR A 84 -12.06 11.14 16.03
N LEU A 85 -11.54 10.09 15.38
CA LEU A 85 -11.13 10.20 13.97
C LEU A 85 -12.33 10.38 13.02
N GLU A 86 -13.53 9.92 13.36
CA GLU A 86 -14.75 10.19 12.58
C GLU A 86 -15.29 11.62 12.80
N GLU A 87 -15.08 12.25 13.97
CA GLU A 87 -15.27 13.71 14.15
C GLU A 87 -14.43 14.51 13.13
N LEU A 88 -13.25 14.00 12.77
CA LEU A 88 -12.27 14.62 11.89
C LEU A 88 -12.14 13.92 10.52
N LYS A 89 -13.24 13.33 10.00
CA LYS A 89 -13.21 12.47 8.81
C LYS A 89 -12.74 13.13 7.50
N TYR A 90 -12.72 14.46 7.42
CA TYR A 90 -12.19 15.25 6.29
C TYR A 90 -10.75 15.75 6.53
N GLY A 91 -10.13 15.36 7.64
CA GLY A 91 -8.82 15.82 8.10
C GLY A 91 -8.92 16.95 9.13
N GLY A 92 -7.87 17.14 9.92
CA GLY A 92 -7.82 18.19 10.94
C GLY A 92 -6.67 18.04 11.93
N PHE A 93 -6.37 19.11 12.67
CA PHE A 93 -5.39 19.06 13.75
C PHE A 93 -5.96 18.37 14.99
N VAL A 94 -5.35 17.26 15.39
CA VAL A 94 -5.69 16.57 16.65
C VAL A 94 -4.98 17.17 17.86
N ALA A 95 -3.82 17.78 17.63
CA ALA A 95 -3.04 18.52 18.62
C ALA A 95 -2.15 19.55 17.91
N PRO A 96 -1.55 20.53 18.61
CA PRO A 96 -0.66 21.50 17.99
C PRO A 96 0.49 20.85 17.23
N ARG A 97 0.54 21.07 15.90
CA ARG A 97 1.47 20.47 14.91
C ARG A 97 1.28 18.98 14.62
N ILE A 98 0.18 18.35 15.07
CA ILE A 98 -0.20 16.98 14.71
C ILE A 98 -1.50 17.01 13.88
N TYR A 99 -1.41 16.61 12.62
CA TYR A 99 -2.49 16.65 11.63
C TYR A 99 -2.92 15.24 11.20
N TYR A 100 -4.21 14.94 11.37
CA TYR A 100 -4.86 13.74 10.85
C TYR A 100 -5.33 13.97 9.41
N MET A 101 -5.07 13.02 8.52
CA MET A 101 -5.44 13.09 7.10
C MET A 101 -6.92 12.78 6.79
N GLY A 102 -7.77 12.47 7.77
CA GLY A 102 -9.15 12.07 7.49
C GLY A 102 -9.25 10.67 6.88
N ARG A 103 -10.43 10.29 6.38
CA ARG A 103 -10.67 8.98 5.74
C ARG A 103 -9.82 8.82 4.48
N SER A 104 -9.80 9.86 3.64
CA SER A 104 -8.73 10.10 2.69
C SER A 104 -8.50 11.61 2.51
N SER A 105 -7.27 12.01 2.20
CA SER A 105 -6.97 13.36 1.71
C SER A 105 -5.71 13.42 0.85
N VAL A 106 -5.57 14.51 0.11
CA VAL A 106 -4.27 15.00 -0.39
C VAL A 106 -4.02 16.39 0.19
N VAL A 107 -2.80 16.61 0.66
CA VAL A 107 -2.34 17.85 1.28
C VAL A 107 -0.95 18.21 0.78
N TRP A 108 -0.59 19.48 0.88
CA TRP A 108 0.73 20.00 0.55
C TRP A 108 1.45 20.48 1.79
N TYR A 109 2.68 20.04 2.01
CA TYR A 109 3.57 20.53 3.06
C TYR A 109 4.94 20.91 2.49
N LYS A 110 5.38 22.18 2.62
CA LYS A 110 6.68 22.67 2.12
C LYS A 110 7.08 22.11 0.73
N GLY A 111 6.19 22.22 -0.26
CA GLY A 111 6.42 21.72 -1.63
C GLY A 111 6.30 20.19 -1.85
N LEU A 112 6.10 19.37 -0.82
CA LEU A 112 5.68 17.96 -0.98
C LEU A 112 4.16 17.85 -1.14
N ARG A 113 3.72 17.02 -2.08
CA ARG A 113 2.34 16.56 -2.26
C ARG A 113 2.20 15.20 -1.56
N ILE A 114 1.26 15.08 -0.62
CA ILE A 114 1.11 13.91 0.25
C ILE A 114 -0.36 13.46 0.21
N GLY A 115 -0.62 12.27 -0.33
CA GLY A 115 -1.92 11.61 -0.30
C GLY A 115 -1.98 10.52 0.77
N GLY A 116 -3.16 10.31 1.33
CA GLY A 116 -3.39 9.32 2.38
C GLY A 116 -4.77 8.68 2.27
N LEU A 117 -4.82 7.37 2.50
CA LEU A 117 -6.04 6.58 2.68
C LEU A 117 -5.94 5.89 4.06
N SER A 118 -6.78 6.31 4.98
CA SER A 118 -6.81 5.78 6.35
C SER A 118 -7.60 4.48 6.42
N GLY A 119 -7.16 3.58 7.31
CA GLY A 119 -7.85 2.34 7.60
C GLY A 119 -7.34 1.14 6.81
N VAL A 120 -8.09 0.04 6.87
CA VAL A 120 -7.76 -1.21 6.17
C VAL A 120 -8.90 -1.72 5.30
N TYR A 121 -8.57 -2.59 4.35
CA TYR A 121 -9.52 -3.22 3.45
C TYR A 121 -10.40 -4.26 4.14
N HIS A 122 -11.70 -4.24 3.82
CA HIS A 122 -12.61 -5.35 4.10
C HIS A 122 -13.68 -5.43 3.01
N LYS A 123 -13.66 -6.52 2.23
CA LYS A 123 -14.49 -6.76 1.03
C LYS A 123 -15.93 -6.25 1.15
N ASN A 124 -16.66 -6.69 2.18
CA ASN A 124 -18.09 -6.39 2.33
C ASN A 124 -18.38 -4.97 2.86
N ASN A 125 -17.35 -4.22 3.27
CA ASN A 125 -17.48 -2.82 3.70
C ASN A 125 -16.95 -1.85 2.64
N PHE A 126 -15.88 -2.20 1.92
CA PHE A 126 -15.37 -1.41 0.81
C PHE A 126 -16.44 -1.15 -0.26
N MET A 127 -17.26 -2.16 -0.60
CA MET A 127 -18.32 -2.03 -1.60
C MET A 127 -19.52 -1.16 -1.16
N LYS A 128 -19.55 -0.69 0.09
CA LYS A 128 -20.50 0.31 0.59
C LYS A 128 -19.90 1.72 0.43
N LEU A 129 -20.75 2.73 0.42
CA LEU A 129 -20.31 4.12 0.57
C LEU A 129 -20.05 4.46 2.05
N SER A 130 -19.33 5.56 2.29
CA SER A 130 -19.19 6.19 3.61
C SER A 130 -20.54 6.55 4.21
N GLN A 131 -20.66 6.34 5.52
CA GLN A 131 -21.85 6.75 6.27
C GLN A 131 -21.77 8.25 6.57
N GLU A 132 -22.86 8.97 6.32
CA GLU A 132 -22.94 10.41 6.61
C GLU A 132 -22.87 10.68 8.11
N LYS A 133 -23.48 9.79 8.92
CA LYS A 133 -23.45 9.80 10.40
C LYS A 133 -23.32 8.39 10.94
N TYR A 134 -22.52 8.22 11.99
CA TYR A 134 -22.52 7.02 12.85
C TYR A 134 -23.37 7.29 14.10
N SER A 135 -23.98 6.24 14.65
CA SER A 135 -24.58 6.30 15.99
C SER A 135 -23.52 6.01 17.06
N PHE A 136 -23.47 6.86 18.08
CA PHE A 136 -22.59 6.71 19.24
C PHE A 136 -23.43 6.42 20.51
N PRO A 137 -22.95 5.55 21.42
CA PRO A 137 -21.70 4.78 21.36
C PRO A 137 -21.71 3.71 20.27
N LEU A 138 -20.53 3.39 19.73
CA LEU A 138 -20.36 2.38 18.68
C LEU A 138 -20.69 0.98 19.22
N ASN A 139 -21.59 0.26 18.55
CA ASN A 139 -21.77 -1.17 18.79
C ASN A 139 -20.56 -1.97 18.23
N PRO A 140 -20.32 -3.24 18.64
CA PRO A 140 -19.15 -4.01 18.22
C PRO A 140 -19.00 -4.22 16.70
N SER A 141 -20.09 -4.19 15.92
CA SER A 141 -20.01 -4.25 14.45
C SER A 141 -19.61 -2.91 13.84
N SER A 142 -20.18 -1.80 14.33
CA SER A 142 -19.78 -0.44 13.93
C SER A 142 -18.33 -0.14 14.31
N LEU A 143 -17.90 -0.56 15.51
CA LEU A 143 -16.54 -0.43 16.03
C LEU A 143 -15.50 -1.09 15.11
N ARG A 144 -15.83 -2.25 14.51
CA ARG A 144 -15.00 -2.89 13.49
C ARG A 144 -15.19 -2.28 12.10
N SER A 145 -16.36 -1.74 11.75
CA SER A 145 -16.65 -1.26 10.39
C SER A 145 -16.09 0.13 10.07
N ILE A 146 -15.93 0.98 11.08
CA ILE A 146 -15.64 2.41 10.94
C ILE A 146 -14.25 2.71 10.36
N TYR A 147 -13.21 2.00 10.83
CA TYR A 147 -11.84 2.08 10.34
C TYR A 147 -11.60 1.30 9.04
N HIS A 148 -12.60 0.61 8.49
CA HIS A 148 -12.48 0.14 7.11
C HIS A 148 -12.71 1.34 6.17
N TYR A 149 -11.92 1.48 5.11
CA TYR A 149 -12.19 2.49 4.08
C TYR A 149 -13.34 2.04 3.14
N ARG A 150 -13.76 2.92 2.23
CA ARG A 150 -14.92 2.76 1.34
C ARG A 150 -14.55 3.01 -0.11
N LYS A 151 -15.40 2.58 -1.05
CA LYS A 151 -15.18 2.84 -2.49
C LYS A 151 -15.14 4.32 -2.81
N ASP A 152 -15.92 5.17 -2.15
CA ASP A 152 -15.82 6.62 -2.31
C ASP A 152 -14.50 7.19 -1.77
N ASP A 153 -13.99 6.72 -0.63
CA ASP A 153 -12.68 7.13 -0.09
C ASP A 153 -11.53 6.82 -1.07
N TYR A 154 -11.62 5.69 -1.77
CA TYR A 154 -10.72 5.25 -2.83
C TYR A 154 -10.89 6.06 -4.13
N PHE A 155 -12.13 6.25 -4.62
CA PHE A 155 -12.36 6.93 -5.90
C PHE A 155 -12.02 8.44 -5.83
N LYS A 156 -12.15 9.11 -4.68
CA LYS A 156 -11.63 10.48 -4.47
C LYS A 156 -10.12 10.59 -4.79
N LEU A 157 -9.37 9.52 -4.55
CA LEU A 157 -7.93 9.43 -4.87
C LEU A 157 -7.68 8.89 -6.28
N LYS A 158 -8.49 7.95 -6.80
CA LYS A 158 -8.34 7.39 -8.16
C LYS A 158 -8.50 8.46 -9.26
N LEU A 159 -9.23 9.53 -8.99
CA LEU A 159 -9.48 10.65 -9.91
C LEU A 159 -8.31 11.66 -10.05
N LEU A 160 -7.18 11.45 -9.38
CA LEU A 160 -6.01 12.34 -9.47
C LEU A 160 -5.19 12.06 -10.74
N GLY A 161 -4.94 13.08 -11.56
CA GLY A 161 -4.12 12.98 -12.78
C GLY A 161 -2.62 13.16 -12.52
N GLU A 162 -2.21 14.19 -11.78
CA GLU A 162 -0.79 14.53 -11.58
C GLU A 162 -0.18 13.92 -10.31
N ALA A 163 -0.35 12.61 -10.15
CA ALA A 163 0.07 11.88 -8.94
C ALA A 163 1.55 11.43 -8.93
N ASN A 164 2.21 11.30 -10.09
CA ASN A 164 3.56 10.70 -10.20
C ASN A 164 4.62 11.28 -9.25
N ASN A 165 4.55 12.58 -8.91
CA ASN A 165 5.53 13.25 -8.04
C ASN A 165 5.18 13.22 -6.53
N MET A 166 4.10 12.55 -6.11
CA MET A 166 3.61 12.59 -4.72
C MET A 166 4.17 11.47 -3.83
N ILE A 167 3.96 11.63 -2.52
CA ILE A 167 3.98 10.53 -1.54
C ILE A 167 2.54 10.00 -1.39
N MET A 168 2.36 8.68 -1.35
CA MET A 168 1.07 8.06 -1.01
C MET A 168 1.20 7.19 0.25
N LEU A 169 0.21 7.29 1.15
CA LEU A 169 0.19 6.61 2.46
C LEU A 169 -1.03 5.68 2.57
N THR A 170 -0.82 4.40 2.90
CA THR A 170 -1.91 3.46 3.22
C THR A 170 -1.51 2.56 4.39
N HIS A 171 -2.41 2.31 5.35
CA HIS A 171 -2.03 1.49 6.51
C HIS A 171 -1.75 0.04 6.10
N ASP A 172 -2.70 -0.57 5.37
CA ASP A 172 -2.49 -1.85 4.71
C ASP A 172 -1.62 -1.73 3.44
N TRP A 173 -1.10 -2.87 2.99
CA TRP A 173 -0.22 -2.94 1.83
C TRP A 173 -1.03 -3.11 0.55
N PRO A 174 -0.53 -2.62 -0.61
CA PRO A 174 -1.01 -3.05 -1.92
C PRO A 174 -0.82 -4.57 -2.11
N GLU A 175 -1.90 -5.30 -2.40
CA GLU A 175 -1.81 -6.75 -2.63
C GLU A 175 -0.89 -7.06 -3.82
N GLY A 176 0.01 -8.02 -3.67
CA GLY A 176 1.02 -8.34 -4.68
C GLY A 176 2.28 -7.46 -4.65
N ILE A 177 2.37 -6.41 -3.82
CA ILE A 177 3.58 -5.54 -3.74
C ILE A 177 4.83 -6.33 -3.33
N TYR A 178 4.64 -7.43 -2.59
CA TYR A 178 5.71 -8.34 -2.21
C TYR A 178 6.49 -8.89 -3.41
N ASN A 179 5.86 -9.05 -4.58
CA ASN A 179 6.53 -9.54 -5.81
C ASN A 179 7.61 -8.58 -6.34
N TYR A 180 7.62 -7.32 -5.89
CA TYR A 180 8.56 -6.27 -6.27
C TYR A 180 9.69 -6.09 -5.24
N GLY A 181 9.87 -7.03 -4.31
CA GLY A 181 10.93 -7.04 -3.29
C GLY A 181 11.32 -8.46 -2.85
N ASP A 182 12.10 -8.61 -1.79
CA ASP A 182 12.59 -9.92 -1.34
C ASP A 182 11.53 -10.73 -0.57
N VAL A 183 10.64 -11.39 -1.31
CA VAL A 183 9.66 -12.37 -0.79
C VAL A 183 10.35 -13.47 0.03
N ARG A 184 11.60 -13.86 -0.30
CA ARG A 184 12.31 -14.95 0.37
C ARG A 184 12.75 -14.51 1.77
N GLN A 185 13.18 -13.26 1.94
CA GLN A 185 13.45 -12.68 3.26
C GLN A 185 12.15 -12.45 4.05
N LEU A 186 11.09 -11.93 3.39
CA LEU A 186 9.79 -11.74 4.03
C LEU A 186 9.23 -13.06 4.60
N LEU A 187 9.27 -14.15 3.83
CA LEU A 187 8.81 -15.47 4.27
C LEU A 187 9.76 -16.17 5.26
N LYS A 188 11.04 -15.80 5.33
CA LYS A 188 11.94 -16.23 6.43
C LYS A 188 11.56 -15.57 7.76
N LEU A 189 11.18 -14.28 7.71
CA LEU A 189 10.75 -13.53 8.91
C LEU A 189 9.32 -13.87 9.34
N LYS A 190 8.42 -14.12 8.37
CA LYS A 190 6.99 -14.43 8.61
C LYS A 190 6.51 -15.58 7.70
N PRO A 191 6.80 -16.84 8.06
CA PRO A 191 6.44 -18.00 7.24
C PRO A 191 4.94 -18.16 6.96
N PHE A 192 4.09 -17.68 7.87
CA PHE A 192 2.62 -17.77 7.75
C PHE A 192 2.06 -17.00 6.54
N PHE A 193 2.69 -15.87 6.17
CA PHE A 193 2.33 -15.09 4.97
C PHE A 193 2.41 -15.90 3.66
N LYS A 194 3.07 -17.07 3.65
CA LYS A 194 3.06 -17.97 2.48
C LYS A 194 1.64 -18.34 2.06
N GLN A 195 0.74 -18.60 3.00
CA GLN A 195 -0.65 -18.94 2.67
C GLN A 195 -1.43 -17.72 2.17
N ASP A 196 -1.20 -16.55 2.77
CA ASP A 196 -1.92 -15.32 2.46
C ASP A 196 -1.53 -14.79 1.06
N ILE A 197 -0.24 -14.91 0.71
CA ILE A 197 0.30 -14.69 -0.64
C ILE A 197 -0.33 -15.66 -1.66
N GLN A 198 -0.46 -16.95 -1.30
CA GLN A 198 -1.07 -17.95 -2.19
C GLN A 198 -2.57 -17.70 -2.43
N LYS A 199 -3.29 -17.16 -1.44
CA LYS A 199 -4.73 -16.83 -1.55
C LYS A 199 -5.00 -15.45 -2.16
N ARG A 200 -3.98 -14.58 -2.25
CA ARG A 200 -4.09 -13.14 -2.54
C ARG A 200 -4.88 -12.36 -1.47
N ASP A 201 -4.73 -12.78 -0.22
CA ASP A 201 -5.31 -12.12 0.96
C ASP A 201 -4.26 -11.22 1.70
N LEU A 202 -2.99 -11.19 1.26
CA LEU A 202 -1.95 -10.35 1.87
C LEU A 202 -1.95 -8.92 1.31
N GLY A 203 -2.79 -8.07 1.88
CA GLY A 203 -2.97 -6.67 1.49
C GLY A 203 -4.30 -6.43 0.77
N SER A 204 -4.39 -5.33 0.03
CA SER A 204 -5.61 -4.92 -0.66
C SER A 204 -5.44 -4.79 -2.18
N PRO A 205 -6.31 -5.41 -3.01
CA PRO A 205 -6.25 -5.26 -4.46
C PRO A 205 -6.61 -3.84 -4.91
N PHE A 206 -7.37 -3.09 -4.11
CA PHE A 206 -7.74 -1.71 -4.43
C PHE A 206 -6.59 -0.73 -4.21
N THR A 207 -5.73 -0.94 -3.21
CA THR A 207 -4.51 -0.12 -3.09
C THR A 207 -3.46 -0.50 -4.12
N MET A 208 -3.43 -1.75 -4.61
CA MET A 208 -2.63 -2.12 -5.79
C MET A 208 -3.16 -1.49 -7.09
N SER A 209 -4.48 -1.43 -7.28
CA SER A 209 -5.09 -0.67 -8.37
C SER A 209 -4.72 0.82 -8.28
N LEU A 210 -4.84 1.43 -7.09
CA LEU A 210 -4.49 2.83 -6.85
C LEU A 210 -2.99 3.11 -7.09
N LEU A 211 -2.09 2.24 -6.64
CA LEU A 211 -0.65 2.28 -6.94
C LEU A 211 -0.39 2.22 -8.45
N SER A 212 -1.12 1.37 -9.17
CA SER A 212 -0.96 1.17 -10.63
C SER A 212 -1.50 2.33 -11.48
N THR A 213 -2.52 3.04 -10.97
CA THR A 213 -3.08 4.26 -11.58
C THR A 213 -2.22 5.49 -11.25
N LEU A 214 -1.93 5.73 -9.96
CA LEU A 214 -1.31 6.98 -9.48
C LEU A 214 0.23 7.00 -9.62
N ARG A 215 0.88 5.84 -9.63
CA ARG A 215 2.33 5.65 -9.81
C ARG A 215 3.20 6.66 -9.02
N PRO A 216 2.92 6.87 -7.72
CA PRO A 216 3.57 7.93 -6.94
C PRO A 216 5.06 7.63 -6.76
N ASN A 217 5.86 8.67 -6.61
CA ASN A 217 7.31 8.55 -6.41
C ASN A 217 7.65 7.71 -5.16
N TYR A 218 6.83 7.80 -4.11
CA TYR A 218 6.94 7.02 -2.88
C TYR A 218 5.59 6.46 -2.42
N TRP A 219 5.60 5.24 -1.90
CA TRP A 219 4.46 4.63 -1.22
C TRP A 219 4.88 4.09 0.16
N PHE A 220 4.19 4.51 1.21
CA PHE A 220 4.50 4.10 2.58
C PHE A 220 3.33 3.38 3.26
N SER A 221 3.65 2.29 3.98
CA SER A 221 2.66 1.45 4.64
C SER A 221 3.13 0.85 5.98
N ALA A 222 2.21 0.24 6.71
CA ALA A 222 2.47 -0.34 8.03
C ALA A 222 1.72 -1.68 8.22
N HIS A 223 0.86 -1.77 9.24
CA HIS A 223 -0.04 -2.88 9.60
C HIS A 223 0.62 -4.24 9.87
N LEU A 224 1.34 -4.79 8.89
CA LEU A 224 1.91 -6.14 8.90
C LEU A 224 3.11 -6.34 9.86
N HIS A 225 3.50 -5.32 10.64
CA HIS A 225 4.57 -5.36 11.65
C HIS A 225 5.86 -6.07 11.18
N THR A 226 6.44 -5.57 10.09
CA THR A 226 7.77 -5.93 9.58
C THR A 226 8.27 -4.81 8.66
N LYS A 227 9.57 -4.51 8.65
CA LYS A 227 10.13 -3.75 7.52
C LYS A 227 10.05 -4.59 6.26
N PHE A 228 9.66 -3.97 5.14
CA PHE A 228 9.77 -4.52 3.79
C PHE A 228 9.97 -3.38 2.80
N SER A 229 10.78 -3.59 1.77
CA SER A 229 11.05 -2.58 0.74
C SER A 229 10.93 -3.21 -0.63
N ALA A 230 10.26 -2.51 -1.55
CA ALA A 230 10.03 -2.95 -2.92
C ALA A 230 10.20 -1.79 -3.91
N PHE A 231 10.48 -2.11 -5.16
CA PHE A 231 10.73 -1.14 -6.22
C PHE A 231 9.92 -1.50 -7.45
N VAL A 232 8.99 -0.62 -7.85
CA VAL A 232 8.11 -0.83 -9.00
C VAL A 232 8.59 0.04 -10.14
N ASP A 233 9.21 -0.58 -11.14
CA ASP A 233 9.48 0.05 -12.43
C ASP A 233 8.26 -0.10 -13.34
N TRP A 234 7.75 1.01 -13.84
CA TRP A 234 6.58 1.07 -14.72
C TRP A 234 6.95 1.01 -16.22
N ASN A 235 8.24 1.12 -16.55
CA ASN A 235 8.74 1.08 -17.93
C ASN A 235 9.01 -0.35 -18.40
N VAL A 236 9.42 -1.23 -17.49
CA VAL A 236 9.43 -2.68 -17.70
C VAL A 236 7.96 -3.14 -17.76
N GLY A 237 7.41 -3.12 -18.98
CA GLY A 237 5.97 -3.26 -19.26
C GLY A 237 5.30 -4.29 -18.37
N THR A 238 4.44 -3.81 -17.47
CA THR A 238 3.99 -4.54 -16.28
C THR A 238 3.49 -5.93 -16.66
N ALA A 239 4.21 -6.96 -16.21
CA ALA A 239 3.89 -8.34 -16.52
C ALA A 239 2.62 -8.78 -15.77
N VAL A 240 1.45 -8.44 -16.32
CA VAL A 240 0.23 -9.22 -16.16
C VAL A 240 0.66 -10.68 -16.38
N PRO A 241 0.55 -11.56 -15.37
CA PRO A 241 1.22 -12.85 -15.44
C PRO A 241 0.65 -13.65 -16.60
N LYS A 242 1.44 -13.81 -17.68
CA LYS A 242 1.14 -14.72 -18.77
C LYS A 242 0.74 -16.05 -18.15
N LYS A 243 -0.46 -16.56 -18.47
CA LYS A 243 -0.97 -17.84 -17.97
C LYS A 243 0.15 -18.88 -18.06
N ARG A 244 0.73 -19.24 -16.91
CA ARG A 244 1.51 -20.48 -16.83
C ARG A 244 0.51 -21.61 -16.98
N ARG A 245 0.93 -22.64 -17.71
CA ARG A 245 0.04 -23.72 -18.18
C ARG A 245 -0.64 -24.41 -17.01
N ASP A 246 -1.81 -24.93 -17.30
CA ASP A 246 -2.77 -25.45 -16.35
C ASP A 246 -2.17 -26.57 -15.47
N VAL A 247 -2.53 -26.53 -14.20
CA VAL A 247 -2.50 -27.67 -13.27
C VAL A 247 -3.91 -27.73 -12.70
N ASP A 248 -4.44 -28.95 -12.54
CA ASP A 248 -5.86 -29.24 -12.81
C ASP A 248 -6.92 -28.47 -12.00
N LEU A 249 -8.11 -28.39 -12.62
CA LEU A 249 -9.29 -27.78 -12.03
C LEU A 249 -9.92 -28.71 -10.98
N GLU A 250 -10.07 -28.22 -9.75
CA GLU A 250 -11.17 -28.62 -8.86
C GLU A 250 -12.18 -27.47 -8.70
N THR A 251 -13.38 -27.82 -8.19
CA THR A 251 -14.63 -27.31 -8.78
C THR A 251 -15.11 -25.96 -8.22
N LYS A 252 -16.02 -25.31 -8.97
CA LYS A 252 -16.60 -23.98 -8.69
C LYS A 252 -17.50 -23.87 -7.42
N ALA A 253 -17.37 -24.76 -6.43
CA ALA A 253 -18.23 -24.80 -5.24
C ALA A 253 -17.68 -23.99 -4.05
N ASP A 254 -16.37 -24.00 -3.81
CA ASP A 254 -15.79 -23.57 -2.52
C ASP A 254 -15.61 -22.06 -2.32
N ILE A 255 -16.05 -21.23 -3.27
CA ILE A 255 -16.12 -19.77 -3.10
C ILE A 255 -17.05 -19.38 -1.94
N ALA A 256 -18.03 -20.24 -1.59
CA ALA A 256 -19.06 -19.98 -0.59
C ALA A 256 -18.62 -20.13 0.88
N LYS A 257 -17.39 -20.60 1.18
CA LYS A 257 -16.91 -20.78 2.57
C LYS A 257 -15.54 -20.12 2.80
N ARG A 258 -15.55 -18.82 3.10
CA ARG A 258 -14.36 -18.10 3.58
C ARG A 258 -14.56 -17.61 5.00
N VAL A 259 -13.63 -18.01 5.88
CA VAL A 259 -13.64 -17.69 7.32
C VAL A 259 -13.20 -16.22 7.53
N LYS A 260 -13.61 -15.64 8.65
CA LYS A 260 -13.35 -14.23 9.00
C LYS A 260 -11.86 -13.93 9.14
N PHE A 261 -11.46 -12.72 8.75
CA PHE A 261 -10.37 -12.01 9.42
C PHE A 261 -10.89 -11.52 10.77
N ASP A 262 -10.69 -12.31 11.83
CA ASP A 262 -10.73 -11.88 13.22
C ASP A 262 -9.34 -12.19 13.83
N ASP A 263 -8.75 -11.19 14.49
CA ASP A 263 -7.53 -11.24 15.31
C ASP A 263 -6.27 -11.93 14.72
N VAL A 264 -5.37 -11.11 14.15
CA VAL A 264 -3.93 -11.44 14.12
C VAL A 264 -3.44 -11.47 15.56
N LYS A 265 -3.47 -12.66 16.18
CA LYS A 265 -2.97 -12.86 17.55
C LYS A 265 -1.54 -12.33 17.67
N PRO A 266 -1.26 -11.36 18.56
CA PRO A 266 0.12 -10.98 18.82
C PRO A 266 0.85 -12.18 19.43
N SER A 267 1.92 -12.65 18.79
CA SER A 267 2.75 -13.74 19.28
C SER A 267 3.62 -13.25 20.45
N CYS A 268 3.00 -13.13 21.62
CA CYS A 268 3.63 -12.86 22.90
C CYS A 268 3.72 -14.15 23.75
N GLU A 269 4.53 -15.10 23.30
CA GLU A 269 4.99 -16.21 24.13
C GLU A 269 6.49 -16.06 24.35
N THR A 270 6.90 -16.05 25.62
CA THR A 270 8.28 -15.89 26.09
C THR A 270 8.91 -17.24 26.35
N ASP A 271 10.20 -17.39 26.04
CA ASP A 271 10.97 -18.61 26.30
C ASP A 271 10.88 -19.09 27.76
N LEU A 272 10.41 -20.32 27.96
CA LEU A 272 10.57 -21.07 29.20
C LEU A 272 10.85 -22.54 28.86
N LYS A 273 12.03 -23.03 29.24
CA LYS A 273 12.50 -24.39 28.93
C LYS A 273 12.06 -25.38 30.00
N THR A 274 11.44 -26.49 29.59
CA THR A 274 11.41 -27.76 30.35
C THR A 274 11.45 -28.94 29.39
N SER A 275 12.01 -30.07 29.84
CA SER A 275 12.48 -31.17 29.00
C SER A 275 11.82 -32.51 29.30
N SER A 276 11.49 -33.30 28.25
CA SER A 276 11.48 -34.79 28.32
C SER A 276 11.26 -35.45 26.94
N ASN A 277 12.17 -36.34 26.52
CA ASN A 277 11.87 -37.45 25.59
C ASN A 277 11.37 -38.66 26.39
N PRO A 278 10.58 -39.59 25.81
CA PRO A 278 11.08 -40.75 25.04
C PRO A 278 10.45 -40.82 23.62
N THR A 279 11.06 -41.27 22.50
CA THR A 279 11.79 -42.52 22.11
C THR A 279 10.92 -43.78 21.89
N VAL A 280 11.39 -44.68 21.00
CA VAL A 280 10.78 -45.92 20.42
C VAL A 280 10.09 -45.67 19.06
N GLU A 281 10.53 -46.14 17.87
CA GLU A 281 11.01 -47.47 17.37
C GLU A 281 9.86 -48.44 16.97
N VAL A 282 9.90 -49.34 15.96
CA VAL A 282 10.89 -49.74 14.91
C VAL A 282 10.26 -50.64 13.80
N ARG A 283 10.87 -50.74 12.60
CA ARG A 283 10.69 -51.76 11.50
C ARG A 283 9.30 -51.84 10.80
N SER A 284 9.18 -51.88 9.46
CA SER A 284 9.56 -52.90 8.44
C SER A 284 8.73 -54.20 8.53
N THR A 285 8.32 -54.94 7.48
CA THR A 285 8.98 -55.40 6.23
C THR A 285 7.90 -56.13 5.34
N LYS A 286 8.04 -56.75 4.15
CA LYS A 286 9.11 -57.09 3.16
C LYS A 286 8.45 -57.58 1.81
N THR A 287 9.01 -57.24 0.62
CA THR A 287 9.03 -58.05 -0.65
C THR A 287 7.71 -58.54 -1.33
N GLU A 288 7.61 -58.94 -2.61
CA GLU A 288 8.58 -59.07 -3.72
C GLU A 288 7.97 -58.93 -5.15
N LYS A 289 8.90 -58.78 -6.13
CA LYS A 289 8.98 -59.19 -7.57
C LYS A 289 7.93 -60.21 -8.10
N LEU A 290 7.75 -60.47 -9.41
CA LEU A 290 8.50 -60.34 -10.69
C LEU A 290 7.52 -59.89 -11.81
N SER A 291 7.82 -59.50 -13.07
CA SER A 291 9.03 -59.13 -13.87
C SER A 291 8.50 -58.53 -15.23
N ASN A 292 9.10 -58.47 -16.43
CA ASN A 292 10.34 -59.00 -17.05
C ASN A 292 10.63 -58.31 -18.41
N LYS A 293 11.91 -58.08 -18.76
CA LYS A 293 12.49 -57.93 -20.14
C LYS A 293 11.96 -56.79 -21.07
N MET A 294 12.71 -56.26 -22.05
CA MET A 294 14.15 -56.20 -22.40
C MET A 294 14.31 -54.95 -23.32
N ASP A 295 15.33 -54.10 -23.14
CA ASP A 295 16.52 -53.93 -24.05
C ASP A 295 16.14 -53.20 -25.39
N ASP A 296 16.99 -52.53 -26.17
CA ASP A 296 18.44 -52.30 -26.22
C ASP A 296 18.72 -50.82 -26.62
N GLY A 297 19.99 -50.38 -26.67
CA GLY A 297 20.44 -49.38 -27.66
C GLY A 297 20.96 -48.02 -27.17
N GLU A 298 22.29 -47.84 -27.18
CA GLU A 298 22.98 -46.54 -27.12
C GLU A 298 23.13 -45.92 -28.52
N ILE A 299 23.43 -44.62 -28.61
CA ILE A 299 24.70 -44.12 -29.21
C ILE A 299 24.83 -42.58 -29.06
N LEU A 300 26.08 -42.16 -28.87
CA LEU A 300 26.57 -40.78 -28.74
C LEU A 300 26.63 -40.04 -30.10
N LEU A 301 26.66 -38.71 -30.11
CA LEU A 301 27.60 -37.94 -30.96
C LEU A 301 27.69 -36.49 -30.46
N ASP A 302 28.92 -36.05 -30.19
CA ASP A 302 29.29 -34.69 -29.78
C ASP A 302 29.91 -33.89 -30.96
N MET A 303 30.55 -32.76 -30.64
CA MET A 303 31.42 -31.90 -31.46
C MET A 303 30.69 -30.78 -32.24
N ASP A 304 30.87 -29.49 -31.91
CA ASP A 304 32.07 -28.60 -31.92
C ASP A 304 32.35 -28.10 -33.37
N ASP A 305 32.65 -26.83 -33.69
CA ASP A 305 32.90 -25.60 -32.91
C ASP A 305 32.58 -24.32 -33.77
N GLU A 306 32.80 -23.12 -33.22
CA GLU A 306 33.28 -21.81 -33.78
C GLU A 306 33.15 -21.46 -35.32
N GLU A 307 33.06 -20.21 -35.83
CA GLU A 307 33.28 -18.84 -35.31
C GLU A 307 32.64 -17.72 -36.19
N GLU A 308 32.78 -16.45 -35.75
CA GLU A 308 32.82 -15.13 -36.44
C GLU A 308 32.01 -14.73 -37.73
N ASN A 309 31.36 -13.55 -37.59
CA ASN A 309 31.26 -12.39 -38.51
C ASN A 309 31.62 -12.46 -40.02
N GLN A 310 30.73 -11.92 -40.86
CA GLN A 310 31.08 -10.77 -41.73
C GLN A 310 29.88 -9.97 -42.30
N ILE A 311 30.15 -8.76 -42.78
CA ILE A 311 29.24 -7.81 -43.46
C ILE A 311 29.82 -7.53 -44.85
N ASN A 312 28.95 -7.41 -45.88
CA ASN A 312 29.08 -6.67 -47.17
C ASN A 312 28.10 -7.30 -48.19
N GLU A 313 27.64 -6.66 -49.27
CA GLU A 313 27.67 -5.26 -49.73
C GLU A 313 26.50 -5.01 -50.71
N ASP A 314 26.43 -3.77 -51.23
CA ASP A 314 25.74 -3.30 -52.45
C ASP A 314 24.61 -2.27 -52.25
N GLU A 315 24.92 -1.03 -52.62
CA GLU A 315 23.97 0.07 -52.80
C GLU A 315 23.32 0.01 -54.20
N ILE A 316 22.04 0.39 -54.29
CA ILE A 316 21.51 0.99 -55.52
C ILE A 316 20.84 2.32 -55.16
N ILE A 317 21.54 3.40 -55.46
CA ILE A 317 21.01 4.76 -55.34
C ILE A 317 20.14 5.06 -56.57
N LEU A 318 18.87 5.41 -56.32
CA LEU A 318 17.98 5.98 -57.34
C LEU A 318 17.38 7.29 -56.81
N GLU A 319 18.04 8.41 -57.13
CA GLU A 319 17.47 9.73 -56.91
C GLU A 319 16.32 9.99 -57.90
N VAL A 320 15.12 10.20 -57.39
CA VAL A 320 14.08 10.99 -58.06
C VAL A 320 13.74 12.16 -57.15
N LYS A 321 13.93 13.39 -57.65
CA LYS A 321 13.65 14.63 -56.94
C LYS A 321 12.23 15.07 -57.25
N ASP A 322 11.41 15.20 -56.22
CA ASP A 322 10.10 15.84 -56.28
C ASP A 322 9.92 16.79 -55.08
N ASP A 323 8.98 17.72 -55.22
CA ASP A 323 9.09 19.08 -54.69
C ASP A 323 9.10 19.29 -53.16
N TYR A 324 9.69 20.43 -52.78
CA TYR A 324 9.70 20.95 -51.41
C TYR A 324 8.27 21.27 -50.93
N THR A 325 7.74 20.47 -50.02
CA THR A 325 6.67 20.89 -49.11
C THR A 325 7.17 20.90 -47.67
N GLU A 326 7.19 22.07 -47.04
CA GLU A 326 7.61 22.25 -45.64
C GLU A 326 6.58 21.67 -44.66
N LYS A 327 6.48 20.33 -44.62
CA LYS A 327 5.88 19.64 -43.48
C LYS A 327 6.73 19.93 -42.25
N LYS A 328 6.22 20.82 -41.39
CA LYS A 328 6.74 20.99 -40.03
C LYS A 328 6.95 19.61 -39.42
N LYS A 329 8.20 19.23 -39.15
CA LYS A 329 8.50 18.04 -38.36
C LYS A 329 7.99 18.30 -36.95
N GLU A 330 6.76 17.87 -36.67
CA GLU A 330 6.32 17.64 -35.31
C GLU A 330 7.38 16.76 -34.66
N LYS A 331 8.04 17.30 -33.64
CA LYS A 331 8.96 16.51 -32.83
C LYS A 331 8.12 15.44 -32.16
N ARG A 332 8.18 14.19 -32.64
CA ARG A 332 7.74 13.02 -31.88
C ARG A 332 8.36 13.17 -30.50
N GLN A 333 7.53 13.43 -29.49
CA GLN A 333 8.01 13.43 -28.12
C GLN A 333 8.49 12.02 -27.84
N GLU A 334 9.75 11.87 -27.43
CA GLU A 334 10.23 10.60 -26.92
C GLU A 334 9.31 10.14 -25.79
N PRO A 335 8.94 8.85 -25.73
CA PRO A 335 7.99 8.37 -24.74
C PRO A 335 8.54 8.68 -23.34
N LYS A 336 7.86 9.59 -22.62
CA LYS A 336 8.30 10.05 -21.30
C LYS A 336 8.39 8.85 -20.36
N LEU A 337 9.61 8.46 -20.02
CA LEU A 337 9.88 7.40 -19.06
C LEU A 337 9.15 7.69 -17.75
N LEU A 338 8.39 6.70 -17.30
CA LEU A 338 7.60 6.77 -16.07
C LEU A 338 8.56 6.69 -14.88
N LYS A 339 8.35 7.54 -13.87
CA LYS A 339 9.15 7.49 -12.65
C LYS A 339 8.78 6.25 -11.83
N PRO A 340 9.76 5.45 -11.35
CA PRO A 340 9.46 4.27 -10.54
C PRO A 340 8.91 4.65 -9.17
N THR A 341 8.15 3.73 -8.57
CA THR A 341 7.62 3.86 -7.21
C THR A 341 8.50 3.13 -6.21
N HIS A 342 9.00 3.87 -5.21
CA HIS A 342 9.69 3.31 -4.05
C HIS A 342 8.67 2.94 -2.97
N PHE A 343 8.46 1.64 -2.74
CA PHE A 343 7.60 1.15 -1.64
C PHE A 343 8.45 0.85 -0.39
N LEU A 344 8.02 1.35 0.76
CA LEU A 344 8.56 1.00 2.07
C LEU A 344 7.44 0.78 3.08
N ALA A 345 7.39 -0.42 3.65
CA ALA A 345 6.63 -0.72 4.84
C ALA A 345 7.54 -0.83 6.08
N LEU A 346 7.01 -0.47 7.25
CA LEU A 346 7.75 -0.45 8.51
C LEU A 346 7.04 -1.25 9.61
N ASP A 347 7.81 -1.58 10.66
CA ASP A 347 7.33 -2.28 11.85
C ASP A 347 6.67 -1.32 12.85
N LYS A 348 6.20 -1.83 14.01
CA LYS A 348 5.71 -1.00 15.11
C LYS A 348 6.81 -0.55 16.08
N CYS A 349 6.59 0.60 16.73
CA CYS A 349 7.47 1.18 17.74
C CYS A 349 7.70 0.26 18.96
N LEU A 350 8.66 -0.66 18.83
CA LEU A 350 9.11 -1.60 19.86
C LEU A 350 10.65 -1.76 19.83
N PRO A 351 11.27 -2.14 20.96
CA PRO A 351 12.72 -2.33 21.03
C PRO A 351 13.26 -3.29 19.95
N ARG A 352 14.42 -2.93 19.37
CA ARG A 352 15.13 -3.68 18.31
C ARG A 352 14.38 -3.85 16.98
N ARG A 353 13.20 -3.25 16.80
CA ARG A 353 12.43 -3.29 15.53
C ARG A 353 12.81 -2.15 14.59
N LYS A 354 12.57 -2.36 13.28
CA LYS A 354 12.74 -1.33 12.23
C LYS A 354 11.41 -0.64 11.96
N TYR A 355 11.01 0.24 12.89
CA TYR A 355 9.72 0.95 12.87
C TYR A 355 9.79 2.35 12.25
N MET A 356 11.00 2.88 12.05
CA MET A 356 11.22 4.21 11.50
C MET A 356 12.39 4.24 10.51
N GLU A 357 12.26 5.10 9.50
CA GLU A 357 13.30 5.43 8.53
C GLU A 357 13.35 6.94 8.30
N VAL A 358 14.53 7.52 8.10
CA VAL A 358 14.67 8.95 7.73
C VAL A 358 15.18 9.01 6.31
N ILE A 359 14.46 9.74 5.46
CA ILE A 359 14.64 9.78 4.01
C ILE A 359 14.66 11.25 3.57
N ASP A 360 15.66 11.62 2.77
CA ASP A 360 15.67 12.90 2.08
C ASP A 360 14.82 12.80 0.80
N ILE A 361 13.60 13.34 0.87
CA ILE A 361 12.61 13.28 -0.20
C ILE A 361 12.70 14.57 -1.05
N PRO A 362 12.76 14.47 -2.39
CA PRO A 362 12.70 15.63 -3.29
C PRO A 362 11.30 16.26 -3.28
N LEU A 363 11.22 17.59 -3.48
CA LEU A 363 9.93 18.29 -3.49
C LEU A 363 9.10 17.89 -4.71
N SER A 364 7.78 17.75 -4.51
CA SER A 364 6.83 17.42 -5.58
C SER A 364 6.63 18.59 -6.56
N ASP A 365 6.59 19.82 -6.01
CA ASP A 365 6.78 21.07 -6.73
C ASP A 365 7.48 22.09 -5.83
N ILE A 366 8.61 22.63 -6.31
CA ILE A 366 9.39 23.68 -5.64
C ILE A 366 8.72 25.06 -5.72
N ASN A 367 7.82 25.28 -6.69
CA ASN A 367 7.12 26.54 -6.92
C ASN A 367 5.76 26.63 -6.21
N HIS A 368 5.31 25.56 -5.54
CA HIS A 368 4.01 25.51 -4.89
C HIS A 368 3.93 26.54 -3.74
N ALA A 369 2.73 27.05 -3.45
CA ALA A 369 2.53 28.06 -2.41
C ALA A 369 3.05 27.61 -1.02
N SER A 370 2.91 26.33 -0.71
CA SER A 370 3.41 25.74 0.55
C SER A 370 4.93 25.81 0.72
N ASN A 371 5.70 26.00 -0.35
CA ASN A 371 7.15 26.18 -0.32
C ASN A 371 7.61 27.65 -0.30
N LYS A 372 6.67 28.61 -0.42
CA LYS A 372 6.94 30.05 -0.57
C LYS A 372 6.68 30.87 0.70
N ASP A 373 5.79 30.41 1.57
CA ASP A 373 5.44 31.07 2.85
C ASP A 373 5.76 30.12 4.01
N GLU A 374 6.88 30.34 4.71
CA GLU A 374 7.27 29.54 5.88
C GLU A 374 6.27 29.63 7.05
N MET A 375 5.47 30.70 7.12
CA MET A 375 4.41 30.86 8.13
C MET A 375 3.12 30.14 7.75
N LYS A 376 2.98 29.74 6.48
CA LYS A 376 1.86 28.90 5.97
C LYS A 376 2.42 27.69 5.19
N PRO A 377 3.18 26.79 5.82
CA PRO A 377 3.82 25.68 5.12
C PRO A 377 2.84 24.58 4.68
N PHE A 378 1.54 24.68 4.99
CA PHE A 378 0.55 23.61 4.88
C PHE A 378 -0.73 24.07 4.17
N TYR A 379 -1.16 23.33 3.14
CA TYR A 379 -2.35 23.61 2.33
C TYR A 379 -3.12 22.32 2.01
N TYR A 380 -4.42 22.42 1.75
CA TYR A 380 -5.16 21.34 1.10
C TYR A 380 -4.91 21.33 -0.42
N ASP A 381 -5.03 20.16 -1.02
CA ASP A 381 -4.91 19.98 -2.47
C ASP A 381 -6.23 20.29 -3.22
N THR A 382 -6.17 21.11 -4.27
CA THR A 382 -7.33 21.59 -5.02
C THR A 382 -7.90 20.59 -6.03
N GLU A 383 -7.07 19.70 -6.58
CA GLU A 383 -7.50 18.59 -7.44
C GLU A 383 -8.29 17.59 -6.59
N TYR A 384 -7.74 17.21 -5.43
CA TYR A 384 -8.41 16.33 -4.48
C TYR A 384 -9.72 16.93 -3.93
N ILE A 385 -9.75 18.21 -3.55
CA ILE A 385 -11.00 18.88 -3.14
C ILE A 385 -12.04 18.87 -4.28
N SER A 386 -11.61 18.97 -5.53
CA SER A 386 -12.52 18.93 -6.68
C SER A 386 -13.15 17.55 -6.89
N SER A 387 -12.44 16.47 -6.54
CA SER A 387 -12.95 15.09 -6.62
C SER A 387 -14.27 14.89 -5.85
N PHE A 388 -14.46 15.56 -4.70
CA PHE A 388 -15.68 15.42 -3.89
C PHE A 388 -16.95 15.76 -4.67
N LYS A 389 -16.89 16.79 -5.54
CA LYS A 389 -18.03 17.19 -6.37
C LYS A 389 -18.39 16.11 -7.37
N VAL A 390 -17.39 15.51 -8.01
CA VAL A 390 -17.56 14.39 -8.95
C VAL A 390 -18.17 13.20 -8.22
N ILE A 391 -17.56 12.77 -7.12
CA ILE A 391 -17.98 11.60 -6.33
C ILE A 391 -19.40 11.73 -5.78
N GLU A 392 -19.79 12.90 -5.25
CA GLU A 392 -21.15 13.12 -4.77
C GLU A 392 -22.16 13.18 -5.94
N SER A 393 -21.80 13.81 -7.07
CA SER A 393 -22.66 13.83 -8.28
C SER A 393 -22.85 12.46 -8.94
N CYS A 394 -21.97 11.49 -8.65
CA CYS A 394 -21.98 10.15 -9.24
C CYS A 394 -22.26 9.03 -8.22
N LYS A 395 -22.69 9.39 -7.01
CA LYS A 395 -22.93 8.52 -5.84
C LYS A 395 -23.85 7.32 -6.15
N GLU A 396 -24.84 7.50 -7.02
CA GLU A 396 -25.73 6.43 -7.50
C GLU A 396 -25.04 5.48 -8.48
N LYS A 397 -24.34 5.99 -9.50
CA LYS A 397 -23.53 5.17 -10.44
C LYS A 397 -22.48 4.36 -9.66
N LEU A 398 -21.78 4.99 -8.71
CA LEU A 398 -20.82 4.33 -7.81
C LEU A 398 -21.45 3.21 -6.95
N ASN A 399 -22.73 3.34 -6.57
CA ASN A 399 -23.41 2.30 -5.80
C ASN A 399 -23.60 1.01 -6.59
N MET A 400 -23.86 1.09 -7.89
CA MET A 400 -24.10 -0.06 -8.78
C MET A 400 -22.84 -0.86 -9.15
N LEU A 401 -21.66 -0.23 -9.12
CA LEU A 401 -20.40 -0.88 -9.53
C LEU A 401 -20.07 -2.14 -8.70
N THR A 402 -19.68 -3.19 -9.41
CA THR A 402 -19.15 -4.45 -8.88
C THR A 402 -17.64 -4.36 -8.57
N VAL A 403 -17.10 -5.38 -7.89
CA VAL A 403 -15.64 -5.49 -7.64
C VAL A 403 -14.83 -5.56 -8.94
N GLU A 404 -15.39 -6.19 -9.97
CA GLU A 404 -14.68 -6.46 -11.22
C GLU A 404 -14.56 -5.19 -12.06
N GLU A 405 -15.63 -4.42 -12.21
CA GLU A 405 -15.63 -3.12 -12.93
C GLU A 405 -14.71 -2.06 -12.28
N ILE A 406 -14.59 -2.07 -10.94
CA ILE A 406 -13.72 -1.11 -10.21
C ILE A 406 -12.24 -1.40 -10.44
N LEU A 407 -11.86 -2.69 -10.54
CA LEU A 407 -10.48 -3.15 -10.72
C LEU A 407 -10.07 -3.29 -12.20
N TYR A 408 -11.03 -3.61 -13.07
CA TYR A 408 -10.83 -3.89 -14.49
C TYR A 408 -11.90 -3.15 -15.32
N PRO A 409 -11.72 -1.84 -15.55
CA PRO A 409 -12.65 -1.05 -16.37
C PRO A 409 -12.77 -1.62 -17.79
N PRO A 410 -14.00 -1.73 -18.37
CA PRO A 410 -14.18 -2.02 -19.78
C PRO A 410 -13.42 -1.01 -20.68
N LEU A 411 -12.69 -1.51 -21.68
CA LEU A 411 -11.83 -0.70 -22.55
C LEU A 411 -12.56 0.47 -23.24
N ASN A 412 -13.82 0.29 -23.58
CA ASN A 412 -14.66 1.25 -24.29
C ASN A 412 -14.96 2.54 -23.48
N LEU A 413 -14.65 2.59 -22.18
CA LEU A 413 -14.84 3.80 -21.35
C LEU A 413 -13.80 4.90 -21.59
N TYR A 414 -12.73 4.62 -22.36
CA TYR A 414 -11.67 5.58 -22.67
C TYR A 414 -11.88 6.34 -23.99
N GLU A 415 -12.93 6.04 -24.76
CA GLU A 415 -13.16 6.65 -26.09
C GLU A 415 -14.14 7.84 -26.06
N ASP A 416 -15.20 7.79 -25.23
CA ASP A 416 -16.16 8.90 -25.06
C ASP A 416 -15.70 9.89 -23.98
N THR A 417 -14.88 10.86 -24.40
CA THR A 417 -14.17 11.84 -23.54
C THR A 417 -15.04 12.93 -22.87
N THR A 418 -16.36 12.73 -22.77
CA THR A 418 -17.31 13.69 -22.16
C THR A 418 -18.15 13.14 -21.00
N GLU A 419 -18.20 11.82 -20.77
CA GLU A 419 -18.88 11.19 -19.61
C GLU A 419 -17.97 10.25 -18.78
N CYS A 420 -16.67 10.55 -18.72
CA CYS A 420 -15.68 9.74 -18.00
C CYS A 420 -16.01 9.51 -16.51
N LEU A 421 -15.93 8.25 -16.04
CA LEU A 421 -16.27 7.91 -14.65
C LEU A 421 -15.60 6.67 -14.03
N ILE A 422 -14.77 5.91 -14.76
CA ILE A 422 -14.24 4.60 -14.31
C ILE A 422 -12.73 4.48 -14.57
#